data_AF-A0A2W6WWA8-F1
#
_entry.id   AF-A0A2W6WWA8-F1
#
_cell.length_a   1.000
_cell.length_b   1.000
_cell.length_c   1.000
_cell.angle_alpha   90.00
_cell.angle_beta   90.00
_cell.angle_gamma   90.00
#
_symmetry.space_group_name_H-M   'P 1'
#
loop_
_entity.id
_entity.type
_entity.pdbx_description
1 polymer ?
#
loop_
_entity_poly.entity_id
_entity_poly.type
_entity_poly.pdbx_seq_one_letter_code
_entity_poly.pdbx_strand_id
1 'polypeptide(L)'
;MTEVQPTAMPTRVAIVDDHELVAMAVRAIVDDAPDLVFARHETTMDALVRRRRDADLVVLDLSLPDGTAPDANVRAATAWGGRPF
;
A
#
# COMPACT_ATOMS: atom_id res chain seq x y z
N MET A 1 1.59 32.38 19.33
CA MET A 1 1.41 31.09 20.03
C MET A 1 0.75 30.17 19.03
N THR A 2 1.55 29.43 18.25
CA THR A 2 1.03 28.53 17.21
C THR A 2 0.71 27.21 17.88
N GLU A 3 -0.57 26.83 17.83
CA GLU A 3 -1.04 25.55 18.33
C GLU A 3 -0.40 24.43 17.51
N VAL A 4 0.48 23.67 18.14
CA VAL A 4 1.03 22.44 17.56
C VAL A 4 -0.09 21.41 17.62
N GLN A 5 -0.82 21.25 16.53
CA GLN A 5 -1.74 20.12 16.37
C GLN A 5 -0.93 18.82 16.53
N PRO A 6 -1.44 17.81 17.26
CA PRO A 6 -0.76 16.52 17.33
C PRO A 6 -0.56 16.01 15.91
N THR A 7 0.69 15.82 15.50
CA THR A 7 1.01 15.23 14.20
C THR A 7 0.41 13.84 14.19
N ALA A 8 -0.68 13.66 13.44
CA ALA A 8 -1.23 12.34 13.19
C ALA A 8 -0.09 11.43 12.70
N MET A 9 -0.06 10.18 13.14
CA MET A 9 0.95 9.24 12.66
C MET A 9 0.88 9.18 11.13
N PRO A 10 2.02 9.23 10.42
CA PRO A 10 2.02 9.18 8.96
C PRO A 10 1.29 7.93 8.44
N THR A 11 0.51 8.10 7.37
CA THR A 11 -0.22 7.01 6.73
C THR A 11 0.78 6.08 6.05
N ARG A 12 0.77 4.80 6.43
CA ARG A 12 1.69 3.80 5.88
C ARG A 12 1.15 3.24 4.56
N VAL A 13 1.90 3.44 3.49
CA VAL A 13 1.50 3.04 2.14
C VAL A 13 2.25 1.77 1.73
N ALA A 14 1.52 0.72 1.37
CA ALA A 14 2.09 -0.47 0.74
C ALA A 14 1.73 -0.52 -0.75
N ILE A 15 2.56 -1.18 -1.55
CA ILE A 15 2.34 -1.37 -2.99
C ILE A 15 2.34 -2.85 -3.32
N VAL A 16 1.43 -3.25 -4.20
CA VAL A 16 1.42 -4.55 -4.85
C VAL A 16 1.54 -4.34 -6.35
N ASP A 17 2.71 -4.64 -6.89
CA ASP A 17 3.04 -4.47 -8.31
C ASP A 17 4.20 -5.41 -8.67
N ASP A 18 4.21 -6.05 -9.84
CA ASP A 18 5.30 -6.95 -10.24
C ASP A 18 6.55 -6.22 -10.78
N HIS A 19 6.49 -4.90 -10.94
CA HIS A 19 7.56 -4.06 -11.46
C HIS A 19 8.23 -3.22 -10.37
N GLU A 20 9.50 -3.53 -10.09
CA GLU A 20 10.36 -2.75 -9.17
C GLU A 20 10.42 -1.26 -9.51
N LEU A 21 10.37 -0.90 -10.80
CA LEU A 21 10.40 0.49 -11.24
C LEU A 21 9.19 1.29 -10.72
N VAL A 22 8.01 0.69 -10.68
CA VAL A 22 6.79 1.33 -10.16
C VAL A 22 6.92 1.55 -8.66
N ALA A 23 7.42 0.56 -7.93
CA ALA A 23 7.67 0.67 -6.49
C ALA A 23 8.65 1.81 -6.16
N MET A 24 9.73 1.94 -6.93
CA MET A 24 10.70 3.03 -6.78
C MET A 24 10.07 4.40 -7.05
N ALA A 25 9.27 4.52 -8.12
CA ALA A 25 8.62 5.79 -8.48
C ALA A 25 7.61 6.22 -7.41
N VAL A 26 6.75 5.31 -6.97
CA VAL A 26 5.76 5.63 -5.93
C VAL A 26 6.44 5.89 -4.59
N ARG A 27 7.52 5.17 -4.24
CA ARG A 27 8.30 5.49 -3.04
C ARG A 27 8.84 6.92 -3.09
N ALA A 28 9.38 7.36 -4.22
CA ALA A 28 9.86 8.74 -4.36
C ALA A 28 8.74 9.78 -4.15
N ILE A 29 7.52 9.48 -4.63
CA ILE A 29 6.34 10.33 -4.41
C ILE A 29 5.92 10.32 -2.92
N VAL A 30 5.91 9.15 -2.28
CA VAL A 30 5.57 8.99 -0.86
C VAL A 30 6.58 9.69 0.04
N ASP A 31 7.88 9.59 -0.26
CA ASP A 31 8.95 10.20 0.53
C ASP A 31 8.94 11.75 0.45
N ASP A 32 8.28 12.34 -0.56
CA ASP A 32 8.07 13.80 -0.70
C ASP A 32 6.82 14.29 0.08
N ALA A 33 5.96 13.39 0.55
CA ALA A 33 4.74 13.70 1.29
C ALA A 33 4.94 13.53 2.81
N PRO A 34 4.90 14.60 3.63
CA PRO A 34 5.24 14.53 5.05
C PRO A 34 4.23 13.74 5.91
N ASP A 35 3.03 13.50 5.40
CA ASP A 35 1.95 12.76 6.03
C ASP A 35 1.88 11.29 5.60
N LEU A 36 2.78 10.86 4.71
CA LEU A 36 2.86 9.48 4.22
C LEU A 36 4.21 8.84 4.61
N VAL A 37 4.22 7.51 4.68
CA VAL A 37 5.46 6.75 4.80
C VAL A 37 5.37 5.46 4.00
N PHE A 38 6.42 5.13 3.27
CA PHE A 38 6.47 3.89 2.50
C PHE A 38 6.65 2.70 3.44
N ALA A 39 5.67 1.80 3.46
CA ALA A 39 5.67 0.63 4.34
C ALA A 39 6.46 -0.53 3.73
N ARG A 40 6.06 -0.96 2.53
CA ARG A 40 6.71 -2.03 1.76
C ARG A 40 6.15 -2.13 0.34
N HIS A 41 6.83 -2.91 -0.48
CA HIS A 41 6.37 -3.39 -1.77
C HIS A 41 6.37 -4.92 -1.77
N GLU A 42 5.39 -5.51 -2.48
CA GLU A 42 5.26 -6.94 -2.72
C GLU A 42 4.82 -7.16 -4.17
N THR A 43 5.15 -8.31 -4.76
CA THR A 43 4.80 -8.60 -6.16
C THR A 43 3.44 -9.25 -6.33
N THR A 44 2.81 -9.70 -5.24
CA THR A 44 1.48 -10.32 -5.26
C THR A 44 0.67 -9.88 -4.04
N MET A 45 -0.66 -9.81 -4.20
CA MET A 45 -1.56 -9.48 -3.10
C MET A 45 -1.44 -10.51 -1.97
N ASP A 46 -1.23 -11.76 -2.35
CA ASP A 46 -1.01 -12.90 -1.49
C ASP A 46 0.23 -12.72 -0.59
N ALA A 47 1.34 -12.20 -1.13
CA ALA A 47 2.53 -11.88 -0.34
C ALA A 47 2.28 -10.74 0.65
N LEU A 48 1.49 -9.75 0.26
CA LEU A 48 1.08 -8.63 1.11
C LEU A 48 0.33 -9.10 2.35
N VAL A 49 -0.72 -9.92 2.17
CA VAL A 49 -1.65 -10.30 3.25
C VAL A 49 -1.12 -11.40 4.18
N ARG A 50 -0.10 -12.17 3.76
CA ARG A 50 0.57 -13.17 4.61
C ARG A 50 1.30 -12.54 5.80
N ARG A 51 1.64 -11.26 5.72
CA ARG A 51 2.30 -10.50 6.78
C ARG A 51 1.27 -9.79 7.66
N ARG A 52 1.67 -9.43 8.87
CA ARG A 52 0.84 -8.63 9.79
C ARG A 52 0.41 -7.33 9.11
N ARG A 53 -0.74 -6.80 9.51
CA ARG A 53 -1.22 -5.50 9.02
C ARG A 53 -0.36 -4.35 9.56
N ASP A 54 0.44 -3.80 8.68
CA ASP A 54 1.40 -2.71 8.90
C ASP A 54 1.26 -1.59 7.84
N ALA A 55 0.21 -1.64 7.02
CA ALA A 55 -0.15 -0.58 6.07
C ALA A 55 -1.59 -0.11 6.31
N ASP A 56 -1.80 1.18 6.07
CA ASP A 56 -3.08 1.88 6.18
C ASP A 56 -3.72 2.08 4.80
N LEU A 57 -2.89 2.19 3.77
CA LEU A 57 -3.27 2.30 2.35
C LEU A 57 -2.50 1.26 1.52
N VAL A 58 -3.17 0.65 0.55
CA VAL A 58 -2.56 -0.26 -0.43
C VAL A 58 -2.80 0.28 -1.82
N VAL A 59 -1.73 0.47 -2.59
CA VAL A 59 -1.77 0.71 -4.02
C VAL A 59 -1.63 -0.66 -4.70
N LEU A 60 -2.67 -1.09 -5.41
CA LEU A 60 -2.74 -2.40 -6.03
C LEU A 60 -2.73 -2.26 -7.55
N ASP A 61 -1.74 -2.84 -8.21
CA ASP A 61 -1.81 -3.11 -9.63
C ASP A 61 -2.89 -4.17 -9.90
N LEU A 62 -3.71 -3.91 -10.91
CA LEU A 62 -4.78 -4.79 -11.35
C LEU A 62 -4.31 -5.80 -12.41
N SER A 63 -3.08 -5.69 -12.92
CA SER A 63 -2.56 -6.55 -14.02
C SER A 63 -1.39 -7.43 -13.59
N LEU A 64 -1.51 -8.10 -12.43
CA LEU A 64 -0.46 -8.99 -11.93
C LEU A 64 -0.33 -10.27 -12.78
N PRO A 65 0.90 -10.75 -13.06
CA PRO A 65 1.14 -11.93 -13.89
C PRO A 65 1.00 -13.27 -13.14
N ASP A 66 0.52 -13.26 -11.89
CA ASP A 66 0.40 -14.44 -11.02
C ASP A 66 -0.86 -15.27 -11.26
N GLY A 67 -1.68 -14.88 -12.25
CA GLY A 67 -2.93 -15.57 -12.61
C GLY A 67 -4.10 -15.24 -11.69
N THR A 68 -3.93 -14.31 -10.75
CA THR A 68 -5.04 -13.83 -9.92
C THR A 68 -5.94 -12.88 -10.70
N ALA A 69 -7.23 -12.93 -10.41
CA ALA A 69 -8.18 -11.96 -10.96
C ALA A 69 -8.20 -10.69 -10.09
N PRO A 70 -8.35 -9.48 -10.67
CA PRO A 70 -8.33 -8.22 -9.91
C PRO A 70 -9.33 -8.19 -8.75
N ASP A 71 -10.53 -8.76 -8.95
CA ASP A 71 -11.57 -8.87 -7.94
C ASP A 71 -11.18 -9.80 -6.79
N ALA A 72 -10.38 -10.84 -7.07
CA ALA A 72 -9.83 -11.70 -6.02
C ALA A 72 -8.83 -10.94 -5.15
N ASN A 73 -7.99 -10.10 -5.74
CA ASN A 73 -7.02 -9.27 -5.00
C ASN A 73 -7.72 -8.22 -4.12
N VAL A 74 -8.77 -7.56 -4.64
CA VAL A 74 -9.58 -6.63 -3.83
C VAL A 74 -10.30 -7.34 -2.68
N ARG A 75 -10.81 -8.57 -2.90
CA ARG A 75 -11.39 -9.39 -1.82
C ARG A 75 -10.36 -9.76 -0.77
N ALA A 76 -9.15 -10.16 -1.17
CA ALA A 76 -8.06 -10.44 -0.24
C ALA A 76 -7.68 -9.19 0.59
N ALA A 77 -7.59 -8.03 -0.05
CA ALA A 77 -7.35 -6.76 0.64
C ALA A 77 -8.47 -6.40 1.63
N THR A 78 -9.73 -6.63 1.25
CA THR A 78 -10.89 -6.39 2.12
C THR A 78 -10.89 -7.34 3.32
N ALA A 79 -10.61 -8.63 3.10
CA ALA A 79 -10.46 -9.61 4.17
C ALA A 79 -9.29 -9.29 5.12
N TRP A 80 -8.23 -8.66 4.60
CA TRP A 80 -7.10 -8.14 5.38
C TRP A 80 -7.44 -6.85 6.18
N GLY A 81 -8.65 -6.30 5.99
CA GLY A 81 -9.16 -5.13 6.71
C GLY A 81 -9.05 -3.81 5.93
N GLY A 82 -8.74 -3.88 4.63
CA GLY A 82 -8.91 -2.79 3.68
C GLY A 82 -10.38 -2.54 3.34
N ARG A 83 -10.63 -1.41 2.67
CA ARG A 83 -11.96 -1.06 2.14
C ARG A 83 -11.75 -0.42 0.76
N PRO A 84 -12.42 -0.91 -0.30
CA PRO A 84 -12.40 -0.23 -1.59
C PRO A 84 -13.11 1.13 -1.47
N PHE A 85 -12.64 2.11 -2.25
CA PHE A 85 -13.24 3.44 -2.33
C PHE A 85 -14.23 3.52 -3.50
#